data_AF-A0A521MUP8-F1
#
_entry.id   AF-A0A521MUP8-F1
#
_cell.length_a   1.000
_cell.length_b   1.000
_cell.length_c   1.000
_cell.angle_alpha   90.00
_cell.angle_beta   90.00
_cell.angle_gamma   90.00
#
_symmetry.space_group_name_H-M   'P 1'
#
loop_
_entity.id
_entity.type
_entity.pdbx_description
1 polymer ?
#
loop_
_entity_poly.entity_id
_entity_poly.type
_entity_poly.pdbx_seq_one_letter_code
_entity_poly.pdbx_strand_id
1 'polypeptide(L)'
;MSTVDPVEARAQRERARIGSPGAVVGIVIGLVMIALGAALEVRALYGFAEFDALGDSDGPPLAVFGMIVGLPLMIIGFFVHTGATRRFTGTLLSAPGVGPLSILFVGFAGGAWWGASSVSTTGILWLIPIGVTALALLLLVIGISNRMRRRSRNGVLAHLATHGRIVAAEIVEIPEIDPSSGGLIGPITVTFHDADGTARWVTKTGQWKRRDLPKTGDAASVLFDPGAPDDTSRIWVAPVGSTSAADFSRWHS
;
A
#
# COMPACT_ATOMS: atom_id res chain seq x y z
N MET A 1 -16.25 -37.11 12.06
CA MET A 1 -15.01 -36.37 12.36
C MET A 1 -14.59 -35.61 11.11
N SER A 2 -14.40 -34.29 11.19
CA SER A 2 -13.93 -33.49 10.05
C SER A 2 -12.46 -33.81 9.78
N THR A 3 -12.14 -34.33 8.61
CA THR A 3 -10.78 -34.63 8.14
C THR A 3 -10.03 -33.41 7.62
N VAL A 4 -10.68 -32.25 7.54
CA VAL A 4 -10.06 -31.02 7.06
C VAL A 4 -9.20 -30.42 8.18
N ASP A 5 -7.91 -30.28 7.92
CA ASP A 5 -6.98 -29.56 8.80
C ASP A 5 -7.53 -28.13 9.05
N PRO A 6 -7.75 -27.72 10.32
CA PRO A 6 -8.24 -26.39 10.65
C PRO A 6 -7.34 -25.26 10.10
N VAL A 7 -6.05 -25.52 9.88
CA VAL A 7 -5.11 -24.56 9.28
C VAL A 7 -5.40 -24.37 7.79
N GLU A 8 -5.57 -25.46 7.05
CA GLU A 8 -5.95 -25.40 5.62
C GLU A 8 -7.32 -24.77 5.42
N ALA A 9 -8.29 -25.10 6.28
CA ALA A 9 -9.62 -24.50 6.24
C ALA A 9 -9.61 -22.98 6.50
N ARG A 10 -8.68 -22.49 7.34
CA ARG A 10 -8.46 -21.05 7.54
C ARG A 10 -7.79 -20.42 6.32
N ALA A 11 -6.76 -21.06 5.77
CA ALA A 11 -6.05 -20.57 4.58
C ALA A 11 -6.96 -20.49 3.34
N GLN A 12 -7.83 -21.48 3.14
CA GLN A 12 -8.84 -21.45 2.06
C GLN A 12 -9.84 -20.31 2.25
N ARG A 13 -10.34 -20.09 3.48
CA ARG A 13 -11.24 -18.97 3.80
C ARG A 13 -10.58 -17.62 3.58
N GLU A 14 -9.29 -17.47 3.90
CA GLU A 14 -8.54 -16.25 3.64
C GLU A 14 -8.36 -16.01 2.14
N ARG A 15 -7.99 -17.05 1.37
CA ARG A 15 -7.89 -16.96 -0.10
C ARG A 15 -9.21 -16.59 -0.75
N ALA A 16 -10.32 -17.13 -0.28
CA ALA A 16 -11.66 -16.81 -0.79
C ALA A 16 -12.11 -15.36 -0.52
N ARG A 17 -11.46 -14.65 0.41
CA ARG A 17 -11.79 -13.25 0.76
C ARG A 17 -10.97 -12.23 -0.03
N ILE A 18 -9.88 -12.64 -0.67
CA ILE A 18 -9.05 -11.78 -1.53
C ILE A 18 -9.91 -11.31 -2.70
N GLY A 19 -9.90 -10.00 -2.97
CA GLY A 19 -10.74 -9.40 -4.02
C GLY A 19 -12.23 -9.30 -3.69
N SER A 20 -12.68 -9.63 -2.47
CA SER A 20 -14.11 -9.63 -2.14
C SER A 20 -14.74 -8.23 -2.18
N PRO A 21 -15.97 -8.06 -2.70
CA PRO A 21 -16.68 -6.77 -2.73
C PRO A 21 -16.85 -6.16 -1.34
N GLY A 22 -17.11 -6.98 -0.32
CA GLY A 22 -17.25 -6.52 1.06
C GLY A 22 -15.96 -5.88 1.61
N ALA A 23 -14.78 -6.37 1.19
CA ALA A 23 -13.52 -5.74 1.57
C ALA A 23 -13.33 -4.38 0.87
N VAL A 24 -13.78 -4.23 -0.38
CA VAL A 24 -13.79 -2.92 -1.07
C VAL A 24 -14.67 -1.91 -0.33
N VAL A 25 -15.88 -2.32 0.07
CA VAL A 25 -16.79 -1.46 0.85
C VAL A 25 -16.13 -1.03 2.16
N GLY A 26 -15.48 -1.95 2.87
CA GLY A 26 -14.73 -1.63 4.09
C GLY A 26 -13.59 -0.64 3.85
N ILE A 27 -12.86 -0.76 2.74
CA ILE A 27 -11.80 0.20 2.36
C ILE A 27 -12.41 1.59 2.16
N VAL A 28 -13.49 1.69 1.38
CA VAL A 28 -14.16 2.97 1.09
C VAL A 28 -14.68 3.62 2.38
N ILE A 29 -15.36 2.85 3.24
CA ILE A 29 -15.82 3.34 4.54
C ILE A 29 -14.65 3.88 5.37
N GLY A 30 -13.57 3.11 5.49
CA GLY A 30 -12.38 3.54 6.23
C GLY A 30 -11.78 4.84 5.69
N LEU A 31 -11.68 4.98 4.36
CA LEU A 31 -11.18 6.20 3.72
C LEU A 31 -12.10 7.41 3.96
N VAL A 32 -13.42 7.23 3.86
CA VAL A 32 -14.40 8.30 4.15
C VAL A 32 -14.30 8.74 5.61
N MET A 33 -14.21 7.80 6.54
CA MET A 33 -14.04 8.10 7.97
C MET A 33 -12.74 8.89 8.23
N ILE A 34 -11.63 8.50 7.61
CA ILE A 34 -10.35 9.23 7.71
C ILE A 34 -10.49 10.65 7.16
N ALA A 35 -11.08 10.82 5.97
CA ALA A 35 -11.25 12.14 5.35
C ALA A 35 -12.13 13.06 6.19
N LEU A 36 -13.27 12.56 6.66
CA LEU A 36 -14.19 13.33 7.51
C LEU A 36 -13.56 13.67 8.86
N GLY A 37 -12.88 12.70 9.49
CA GLY A 37 -12.22 12.91 10.78
C GLY A 37 -11.13 13.97 10.69
N ALA A 38 -10.30 13.89 9.64
CA ALA A 38 -9.27 14.88 9.33
C ALA A 38 -9.85 16.28 9.05
N ALA A 39 -10.96 16.35 8.32
CA ALA A 39 -11.63 17.62 8.07
C ALA A 39 -12.16 18.26 9.36
N LEU A 40 -12.75 17.46 10.26
CA LEU A 40 -13.23 17.91 11.57
C LEU A 40 -12.10 18.39 12.48
N GLU A 41 -10.97 17.67 12.52
CA GLU A 41 -9.79 18.08 13.28
C GLU A 41 -9.27 19.44 12.83
N VAL A 42 -9.02 19.61 11.53
CA VAL A 42 -8.50 20.88 11.03
C VAL A 42 -9.53 21.99 11.20
N ARG A 43 -10.82 21.71 10.99
CA ARG A 43 -11.88 22.69 11.25
C ARG A 43 -11.90 23.14 12.71
N ALA A 44 -11.66 22.23 13.64
CA ALA A 44 -11.62 22.53 15.06
C ALA A 44 -10.42 23.40 15.46
N LEU A 45 -9.28 23.24 14.78
CA LEU A 45 -8.13 24.14 14.97
C LEU A 45 -8.47 25.60 14.64
N TYR A 46 -9.29 25.83 13.61
CA TYR A 46 -9.81 27.19 13.31
C TYR A 46 -10.81 27.68 14.35
N GLY A 47 -11.50 26.79 15.07
CA GLY A 47 -12.34 27.15 16.20
C GLY A 47 -11.56 27.93 17.27
N PHE A 48 -10.27 27.67 17.44
CA PHE A 48 -9.44 28.47 18.35
C PHE A 48 -9.30 29.93 17.90
N ALA A 49 -9.23 30.20 16.59
CA ALA A 49 -9.20 31.56 16.05
C ALA A 49 -10.56 32.27 16.13
N GLU A 50 -11.66 31.51 16.28
CA GLU A 50 -13.00 32.08 16.46
C GLU A 50 -13.26 32.58 17.89
N PHE A 51 -12.47 32.14 18.89
CA PHE A 51 -12.62 32.65 20.26
C PHE A 51 -12.44 34.15 20.35
N ASP A 52 -11.46 34.71 19.64
CA ASP A 52 -11.22 36.15 19.62
C ASP A 52 -12.37 36.92 18.97
N ALA A 53 -13.16 36.26 18.11
CA ALA A 53 -14.30 36.86 17.42
C ALA A 53 -15.63 36.74 18.18
N LEU A 54 -15.70 35.88 19.21
CA LEU A 54 -16.93 35.59 19.95
C LEU A 54 -17.29 36.65 21.02
N GLY A 55 -16.38 37.57 21.35
CA GLY A 55 -16.64 38.66 22.30
C GLY A 55 -17.12 38.13 23.66
N ASP A 56 -18.26 38.62 24.14
CA ASP A 56 -18.86 38.25 25.44
C ASP A 56 -19.68 36.93 25.41
N SER A 57 -19.54 36.11 24.37
CA SER A 57 -20.21 34.79 24.35
C SER A 57 -19.64 33.88 25.44
N ASP A 58 -20.50 33.42 26.34
CA ASP A 58 -20.14 32.52 27.45
C ASP A 58 -19.73 31.08 27.00
N GLY A 59 -19.83 30.75 25.72
CA GLY A 59 -19.60 29.40 25.20
C GLY A 59 -18.37 29.28 24.27
N PRO A 60 -17.69 28.12 24.26
CA PRO A 60 -16.66 27.85 23.26
C PRO A 60 -17.31 27.69 21.86
N PRO A 61 -16.61 28.06 20.77
CA PRO A 61 -17.08 27.83 19.41
C PRO A 61 -17.32 26.34 19.17
N LEU A 62 -18.47 26.02 18.57
CA LEU A 62 -18.90 24.64 18.32
C LEU A 62 -17.86 23.82 17.53
N ALA A 63 -17.07 24.50 16.71
CA ALA A 63 -16.00 23.91 15.94
C ALA A 63 -14.99 23.11 16.77
N VAL A 64 -14.68 23.55 18.00
CA VAL A 64 -13.69 22.90 18.87
C VAL A 64 -14.09 21.46 19.22
N PHE A 65 -15.39 21.20 19.33
CA PHE A 65 -15.92 19.85 19.57
C PHE A 65 -15.72 18.91 18.38
N GLY A 66 -15.34 19.44 17.22
CA GLY A 66 -14.92 18.66 16.05
C GLY A 66 -13.80 17.67 16.38
N MET A 67 -12.84 18.01 17.26
CA MET A 67 -11.75 17.09 17.64
C MET A 67 -12.24 15.86 18.40
N ILE A 68 -13.30 16.00 19.20
CA ILE A 68 -13.86 14.89 19.99
C ILE A 68 -14.38 13.79 19.07
N VAL A 69 -14.93 14.17 17.91
CA VAL A 69 -15.43 13.23 16.90
C VAL A 69 -14.33 12.89 15.88
N GLY A 70 -13.52 13.87 15.50
CA GLY A 70 -12.52 13.78 14.45
C GLY A 70 -11.47 12.70 14.70
N LEU A 71 -10.81 12.75 15.85
CA LEU A 71 -9.72 11.83 16.20
C LEU A 71 -10.22 10.38 16.31
N PRO A 72 -11.30 10.05 17.05
CA PRO A 72 -11.84 8.69 17.04
C PRO A 72 -12.24 8.23 15.64
N LEU A 73 -12.83 9.10 14.81
CA LEU A 73 -13.24 8.75 13.46
C LEU A 73 -12.03 8.41 12.56
N MET A 74 -10.93 9.16 12.67
CA MET A 74 -9.68 8.85 11.98
C MET A 74 -9.06 7.53 12.46
N ILE A 75 -9.01 7.30 13.77
CA ILE A 75 -8.44 6.09 14.36
C ILE A 75 -9.24 4.85 13.91
N ILE A 76 -10.57 4.88 14.07
CA ILE A 76 -11.43 3.77 13.65
C ILE A 76 -11.34 3.60 12.13
N GLY A 77 -11.39 4.70 11.36
CA GLY A 77 -11.25 4.68 9.91
C GLY A 77 -9.94 4.02 9.45
N PHE A 78 -8.83 4.29 10.13
CA PHE A 78 -7.53 3.67 9.87
C PHE A 78 -7.55 2.16 10.14
N PHE A 79 -8.13 1.70 11.25
CA PHE A 79 -8.25 0.28 11.55
C PHE A 79 -9.19 -0.45 10.58
N VAL A 80 -10.33 0.15 10.25
CA VAL A 80 -11.28 -0.38 9.25
C VAL A 80 -10.59 -0.49 7.89
N HIS A 81 -9.92 0.59 7.44
CA HIS A 81 -9.18 0.60 6.18
C HIS A 81 -8.09 -0.47 6.15
N THR A 82 -7.25 -0.55 7.19
CA THR A 82 -6.13 -1.51 7.26
C THR A 82 -6.63 -2.95 7.30
N GLY A 83 -7.66 -3.22 8.11
CA GLY A 83 -8.28 -4.55 8.19
C GLY A 83 -8.94 -4.97 6.87
N ALA A 84 -9.65 -4.07 6.22
CA ALA A 84 -10.29 -4.31 4.93
C ALA A 84 -9.26 -4.47 3.80
N THR A 85 -8.22 -3.64 3.78
CA THR A 85 -7.10 -3.73 2.85
C THR A 85 -6.40 -5.08 2.96
N ARG A 86 -6.04 -5.50 4.17
CA ARG A 86 -5.43 -6.82 4.41
C ARG A 86 -6.30 -7.96 3.90
N ARG A 87 -7.63 -7.88 4.11
CA ARG A 87 -8.57 -8.88 3.58
C ARG A 87 -8.65 -8.86 2.05
N PHE A 88 -8.57 -7.67 1.45
CA PHE A 88 -8.66 -7.50 0.01
C PHE A 88 -7.39 -7.95 -0.72
N THR A 89 -6.20 -7.58 -0.22
CA THR A 89 -4.91 -7.82 -0.88
C THR A 89 -4.12 -9.00 -0.32
N GLY A 90 -4.44 -9.47 0.90
CA GLY A 90 -3.66 -10.50 1.60
C GLY A 90 -2.35 -9.99 2.23
N THR A 91 -2.05 -8.70 2.12
CA THR A 91 -0.82 -8.09 2.65
C THR A 91 -1.13 -6.90 3.57
N LEU A 92 -0.26 -6.60 4.52
CA LEU A 92 -0.49 -5.51 5.50
C LEU A 92 -0.24 -4.12 4.93
N LEU A 93 0.66 -3.99 3.94
CA LEU A 93 1.19 -2.71 3.48
C LEU A 93 0.80 -2.33 2.05
N SER A 94 0.02 -3.15 1.33
CA SER A 94 -0.43 -2.79 -0.02
C SER A 94 -1.82 -2.17 0.02
N ALA A 95 -1.94 -0.87 -0.22
CA ALA A 95 -3.25 -0.27 -0.52
C ALA A 95 -3.63 -0.57 -1.98
N PRO A 96 -4.82 -1.12 -2.27
CA PRO A 96 -5.26 -1.41 -3.64
C PRO A 96 -5.57 -0.15 -4.47
N GLY A 97 -5.52 1.03 -3.84
CA GLY A 97 -5.76 2.31 -4.49
C GLY A 97 -4.93 3.43 -3.87
N VAL A 98 -5.60 4.54 -3.56
CA VAL A 98 -4.98 5.66 -2.87
C VAL A 98 -4.79 5.28 -1.40
N GLY A 99 -3.60 5.56 -0.85
CA GLY A 99 -3.29 5.24 0.54
C GLY A 99 -4.09 6.09 1.52
N PRO A 100 -4.23 5.64 2.78
CA PRO A 100 -4.96 6.37 3.82
C PRO A 100 -4.34 7.74 4.09
N LEU A 101 -3.02 7.88 3.90
CA LEU A 101 -2.31 9.14 4.06
C LEU A 101 -2.76 10.21 3.06
N SER A 102 -2.86 9.90 1.76
CA SER A 102 -3.31 10.91 0.79
C SER A 102 -4.75 11.35 1.08
N ILE A 103 -5.61 10.43 1.51
CA ILE A 103 -7.00 10.74 1.87
C ILE A 103 -7.10 11.54 3.17
N LEU A 104 -6.23 11.29 4.15
CA LEU A 104 -6.08 12.13 5.34
C LEU A 104 -5.81 13.59 4.95
N PHE A 105 -4.86 13.83 4.04
CA PHE A 105 -4.53 15.19 3.59
C PHE A 105 -5.64 15.84 2.75
N VAL A 106 -6.43 15.06 2.00
CA VAL A 106 -7.66 15.56 1.35
C VAL A 106 -8.65 16.05 2.41
N GLY A 107 -8.83 15.29 3.50
CA GLY A 107 -9.63 15.70 4.64
C GLY A 107 -9.10 16.99 5.29
N PHE A 108 -7.80 17.05 5.58
CA PHE A 108 -7.16 18.25 6.10
C PHE A 108 -7.37 19.48 5.20
N ALA A 109 -7.26 19.32 3.88
CA ALA A 109 -7.52 20.41 2.93
C ALA A 109 -8.97 20.88 3.02
N GLY A 110 -9.93 19.95 3.03
CA GLY A 110 -11.36 20.27 3.18
C GLY A 110 -11.66 20.99 4.51
N GLY A 111 -11.10 20.50 5.62
CA GLY A 111 -11.21 21.14 6.93
C GLY A 111 -10.57 22.53 6.98
N ALA A 112 -9.43 22.72 6.31
CA ALA A 112 -8.75 24.01 6.24
C ALA A 112 -9.54 25.03 5.43
N TRP A 113 -10.12 24.64 4.28
CA TRP A 113 -10.97 25.53 3.49
C TRP A 113 -12.25 25.90 4.24
N TRP A 114 -12.88 24.92 4.90
CA TRP A 114 -14.04 25.19 5.75
C TRP A 114 -13.68 26.15 6.90
N GLY A 115 -12.59 25.87 7.62
CA GLY A 115 -12.10 26.74 8.70
C GLY A 115 -11.79 28.15 8.22
N ALA A 116 -10.99 28.30 7.18
CA ALA A 116 -10.62 29.62 6.63
C ALA A 116 -11.83 30.43 6.17
N SER A 117 -12.85 29.77 5.60
CA SER A 117 -14.10 30.44 5.21
C SER A 117 -15.01 30.84 6.38
N SER A 118 -14.77 30.28 7.57
CA SER A 118 -15.58 30.54 8.78
C SER A 118 -15.05 31.73 9.60
N VAL A 119 -13.82 32.18 9.37
CA VAL A 119 -13.19 33.27 10.11
C VAL A 119 -13.16 34.54 9.24
N SER A 120 -13.43 35.70 9.84
CA SER A 120 -13.49 36.99 9.14
C SER A 120 -12.12 37.55 8.74
N THR A 121 -11.01 37.01 9.28
CA THR A 121 -9.66 37.49 9.02
C THR A 121 -9.14 36.98 7.67
N THR A 122 -8.95 37.92 6.74
CA THR A 122 -8.14 37.73 5.54
C THR A 122 -6.66 37.92 5.90
N GLY A 123 -5.82 36.93 5.63
CA GLY A 123 -4.40 37.00 6.01
C GLY A 123 -3.66 35.67 5.87
N ILE A 124 -2.59 35.50 6.64
CA ILE A 124 -1.68 34.34 6.56
C ILE A 124 -2.38 32.98 6.73
N LEU A 125 -3.53 32.97 7.43
CA LEU A 125 -4.35 31.77 7.61
C LEU A 125 -4.84 31.18 6.27
N TRP A 126 -5.00 31.99 5.22
CA TRP A 126 -5.37 31.49 3.88
C TRP A 126 -4.24 30.74 3.16
N LEU A 127 -2.99 30.85 3.63
CA LEU A 127 -1.89 30.03 3.11
C LEU A 127 -1.98 28.58 3.57
N ILE A 128 -2.63 28.32 4.72
CA ILE A 128 -2.80 26.96 5.27
C ILE A 128 -3.62 26.07 4.32
N PRO A 129 -4.86 26.42 3.91
CA PRO A 129 -5.62 25.58 2.99
C PRO A 129 -4.92 25.40 1.65
N ILE A 130 -4.21 26.42 1.14
CA ILE A 130 -3.43 26.33 -0.11
C ILE A 130 -2.29 25.32 0.04
N GLY A 131 -1.47 25.44 1.09
CA GLY A 131 -0.33 24.56 1.34
C GLY A 131 -0.75 23.10 1.56
N VAL A 132 -1.80 22.89 2.35
CA VAL A 132 -2.35 21.54 2.60
C VAL A 132 -2.98 20.96 1.33
N THR A 133 -3.66 21.76 0.51
CA THR A 133 -4.21 21.32 -0.79
C THR A 133 -3.09 20.90 -1.74
N ALA A 134 -2.02 21.70 -1.85
CA ALA A 134 -0.86 21.36 -2.68
C ALA A 134 -0.22 20.03 -2.25
N LEU A 135 -0.06 19.82 -0.95
CA LEU A 135 0.47 18.56 -0.40
C LEU A 135 -0.48 17.38 -0.65
N ALA A 136 -1.80 17.57 -0.48
CA ALA A 136 -2.81 16.56 -0.77
C ALA A 136 -2.76 16.13 -2.25
N LEU A 137 -2.68 17.09 -3.17
CA LEU A 137 -2.54 16.83 -4.61
C LEU A 137 -1.25 16.08 -4.93
N LEU A 138 -0.11 16.49 -4.35
CA LEU A 138 1.17 15.81 -4.54
C LEU A 138 1.10 14.34 -4.10
N LEU A 139 0.58 14.07 -2.90
CA LEU A 139 0.45 12.71 -2.37
C LEU A 139 -0.54 11.86 -3.19
N LEU A 140 -1.59 12.48 -3.73
CA LEU A 140 -2.56 11.82 -4.60
C LEU A 140 -1.92 11.45 -5.95
N VAL A 141 -1.16 12.38 -6.56
CA VAL A 141 -0.41 12.13 -7.80
C VAL A 141 0.62 11.02 -7.61
N ILE A 142 1.37 11.02 -6.51
CA ILE A 142 2.31 9.95 -6.17
C ILE A 142 1.58 8.61 -6.05
N GLY A 143 0.44 8.58 -5.33
CA GLY A 143 -0.38 7.38 -5.18
C GLY A 143 -0.91 6.84 -6.50
N ILE A 144 -1.46 7.70 -7.36
CA ILE A 144 -1.95 7.34 -8.70
C ILE A 144 -0.79 6.85 -9.58
N SER A 145 0.34 7.54 -9.57
CA SER A 145 1.52 7.16 -10.36
C SER A 145 2.03 5.78 -9.96
N ASN A 146 2.12 5.51 -8.65
CA ASN A 146 2.51 4.20 -8.12
C ASN A 146 1.50 3.11 -8.54
N ARG A 147 0.20 3.42 -8.53
CA ARG A 147 -0.84 2.49 -9.01
C ARG A 147 -0.70 2.20 -10.50
N MET A 148 -0.49 3.23 -11.33
CA MET A 148 -0.30 3.06 -12.77
C MET A 148 0.96 2.23 -13.07
N ARG A 149 2.07 2.50 -12.35
CA ARG A 149 3.30 1.70 -12.45
C ARG A 149 3.06 0.24 -12.07
N ARG A 150 2.34 -0.02 -10.98
CA ARG A 150 1.97 -1.40 -10.58
C ARG A 150 1.11 -2.08 -11.63
N ARG A 151 0.10 -1.40 -12.19
CA ARG A 151 -0.76 -1.95 -13.26
C ARG A 151 0.06 -2.27 -14.51
N SER A 152 0.97 -1.40 -14.90
CA SER A 152 1.87 -1.62 -16.03
C SER A 152 2.77 -2.83 -15.79
N ARG A 153 3.42 -2.91 -14.61
CA ARG A 153 4.25 -4.08 -14.23
C ARG A 153 3.47 -5.38 -14.25
N ASN A 154 2.22 -5.38 -13.78
CA ASN A 154 1.36 -6.56 -13.82
C ASN A 154 0.99 -6.95 -15.26
N GLY A 155 0.77 -5.96 -16.14
CA GLY A 155 0.55 -6.21 -17.57
C GLY A 155 1.76 -6.83 -18.25
N VAL A 156 2.96 -6.30 -17.96
CA VAL A 156 4.23 -6.87 -18.43
C VAL A 156 4.40 -8.30 -17.90
N LEU A 157 4.17 -8.54 -16.61
CA LEU A 157 4.27 -9.88 -16.03
C LEU A 157 3.28 -10.86 -16.66
N ALA A 158 2.03 -10.45 -16.90
CA ALA A 158 1.03 -11.29 -17.56
C ALA A 158 1.43 -11.62 -19.01
N HIS A 159 1.99 -10.64 -19.72
CA HIS A 159 2.53 -10.84 -21.07
C HIS A 159 3.73 -11.80 -21.06
N LEU A 160 4.67 -11.64 -20.13
CA LEU A 160 5.81 -12.55 -20.00
C LEU A 160 5.41 -13.95 -19.56
N ALA A 161 4.41 -14.10 -18.69
CA ALA A 161 3.93 -15.42 -18.29
C ALA A 161 3.35 -16.24 -19.47
N THR A 162 3.00 -15.57 -20.59
CA THR A 162 2.48 -16.22 -21.79
C THR A 162 3.50 -16.31 -22.93
N HIS A 163 4.37 -15.30 -23.09
CA HIS A 163 5.30 -15.19 -24.23
C HIS A 163 6.79 -15.24 -23.84
N GLY A 164 7.08 -15.07 -22.55
CA GLY A 164 8.44 -15.09 -22.01
C GLY A 164 8.95 -16.52 -21.85
N ARG A 165 10.17 -16.62 -21.30
CA ARG A 165 10.84 -17.90 -21.05
C ARG A 165 11.04 -18.10 -19.56
N ILE A 166 10.68 -19.28 -19.08
CA ILE A 166 10.93 -19.71 -17.71
C ILE A 166 12.14 -20.64 -17.71
N VAL A 167 13.12 -20.35 -16.87
CA VAL A 167 14.35 -21.14 -16.71
C VAL A 167 14.65 -21.40 -15.24
N ALA A 168 15.39 -22.47 -14.99
CA ALA A 168 15.94 -22.75 -13.67
C ALA A 168 16.99 -21.71 -13.31
N ALA A 169 17.03 -21.34 -12.03
CA ALA A 169 17.98 -20.39 -11.48
C ALA A 169 18.45 -20.87 -10.11
N GLU A 170 19.53 -20.29 -9.62
CA GLU A 170 20.07 -20.56 -8.29
C GLU A 170 20.23 -19.25 -7.53
N ILE A 171 19.87 -19.25 -6.25
CA ILE A 171 20.05 -18.09 -5.38
C ILE A 171 21.50 -18.03 -4.92
N VAL A 172 22.23 -17.02 -5.35
CA VAL A 172 23.66 -16.87 -5.03
C VAL A 172 23.90 -15.95 -3.83
N GLU A 173 22.95 -15.05 -3.54
CA GLU A 173 23.09 -14.10 -2.45
C GLU A 173 21.72 -13.74 -1.86
N ILE A 174 21.63 -13.77 -0.53
CA ILE A 174 20.53 -13.25 0.25
C ILE A 174 21.07 -12.64 1.55
N PRO A 175 20.59 -11.45 1.98
CA PRO A 175 20.97 -10.88 3.26
C PRO A 175 20.70 -11.82 4.41
N GLU A 176 21.68 -11.97 5.31
CA GLU A 176 21.49 -12.69 6.55
C GLU A 176 20.53 -11.90 7.45
N ILE A 177 19.52 -12.59 7.98
CA ILE A 177 18.53 -11.99 8.88
C ILE A 177 18.53 -12.68 10.23
N ASP A 178 18.32 -11.89 11.28
CA ASP A 178 18.22 -12.38 12.65
C ASP A 178 17.15 -13.49 12.77
N PRO A 179 17.43 -14.58 13.51
CA PRO A 179 16.47 -15.67 13.71
C PRO A 179 15.11 -15.25 14.30
N SER A 180 15.06 -14.14 15.04
CA SER A 180 13.85 -13.55 15.62
C SER A 180 13.01 -12.75 14.61
N SER A 181 13.53 -12.48 13.41
CA SER A 181 12.80 -11.73 12.38
C SER A 181 11.65 -12.53 11.76
N GLY A 182 10.50 -11.87 11.55
CA GLY A 182 9.32 -12.45 10.91
C GLY A 182 9.44 -12.66 9.38
N GLY A 183 10.52 -12.20 8.76
CA GLY A 183 10.75 -12.28 7.33
C GLY A 183 11.87 -11.36 6.83
N LEU A 184 11.96 -11.18 5.52
CA LEU A 184 12.91 -10.27 4.88
C LEU A 184 12.17 -9.31 3.93
N ILE A 185 12.53 -8.04 3.98
CA ILE A 185 12.32 -7.10 2.88
C ILE A 185 13.71 -6.65 2.45
N GLY A 186 14.15 -7.05 1.26
CA GLY A 186 15.53 -6.85 0.86
C GLY A 186 15.85 -7.38 -0.54
N PRO A 187 17.08 -7.22 -1.02
CA PRO A 187 17.53 -7.81 -2.27
C PRO A 187 17.76 -9.33 -2.14
N ILE A 188 17.52 -10.07 -3.22
CA ILE A 188 18.07 -11.41 -3.48
C ILE A 188 18.78 -11.37 -4.82
N THR A 189 19.93 -12.03 -4.95
CA THR A 189 20.62 -12.19 -6.24
C THR A 189 20.50 -13.63 -6.68
N VAL A 190 20.05 -13.82 -7.92
CA VAL A 190 20.00 -15.15 -8.56
C VAL A 190 20.87 -15.20 -9.79
N THR A 191 21.41 -16.37 -10.08
CA THR A 191 22.08 -16.68 -11.34
C THR A 191 21.22 -17.60 -12.21
N PHE A 192 21.22 -17.38 -13.52
CA PHE A 192 20.54 -18.23 -14.49
C PHE A 192 21.23 -18.19 -15.85
N HIS A 193 20.96 -19.16 -16.71
CA HIS A 193 21.42 -19.16 -18.10
C HIS A 193 20.31 -18.67 -19.03
N ASP A 194 20.63 -17.74 -19.91
CA ASP A 194 19.69 -17.21 -20.90
C ASP A 194 19.49 -18.16 -22.10
N ALA A 195 18.79 -17.67 -23.13
CA ALA A 195 18.49 -18.45 -24.32
C ALA A 195 19.74 -18.86 -25.13
N ASP A 196 20.82 -18.10 -24.99
CA ASP A 196 22.10 -18.30 -25.68
C ASP A 196 23.11 -19.05 -24.80
N GLY A 197 22.70 -19.45 -23.59
CA GLY A 197 23.55 -20.14 -22.61
C GLY A 197 24.42 -19.21 -21.76
N THR A 198 24.28 -17.89 -21.91
CA THR A 198 25.05 -16.90 -21.14
C THR A 198 24.59 -16.89 -19.69
N ALA A 199 25.52 -17.02 -18.75
CA ALA A 199 25.24 -16.88 -17.32
C ALA A 199 24.96 -15.42 -16.96
N ARG A 200 23.87 -15.17 -16.24
CA ARG A 200 23.39 -13.84 -15.86
C ARG A 200 23.06 -13.79 -14.39
N TRP A 201 23.40 -12.67 -13.76
CA TRP A 201 23.06 -12.35 -12.38
C TRP A 201 22.01 -11.26 -12.36
N VAL A 202 20.94 -11.48 -11.60
CA VAL A 202 19.91 -10.46 -11.40
C VAL A 202 19.61 -10.31 -9.93
N THR A 203 19.67 -9.06 -9.46
CA THR A 203 19.29 -8.71 -8.09
C THR A 203 17.86 -8.18 -8.09
N LYS A 204 17.03 -8.73 -7.20
CA LYS A 204 15.62 -8.35 -7.05
C LYS A 204 15.27 -8.06 -5.61
N THR A 205 14.68 -6.90 -5.38
CA THR A 205 14.11 -6.57 -4.08
C THR A 205 12.72 -7.16 -3.96
N GLY A 206 12.47 -7.86 -2.87
CA GLY A 206 11.22 -8.54 -2.60
C GLY A 206 10.82 -8.53 -1.12
N GLN A 207 9.68 -9.13 -0.83
CA GLN A 207 9.20 -9.38 0.52
C GLN A 207 8.93 -10.87 0.71
N TRP A 208 9.61 -11.48 1.68
CA TRP A 208 9.47 -12.90 2.03
C TRP A 208 9.00 -13.05 3.46
N LYS A 209 8.04 -13.94 3.68
CA LYS A 209 7.70 -14.42 5.02
C LYS A 209 8.79 -15.40 5.46
N ARG A 210 9.07 -15.48 6.77
CA ARG A 210 10.12 -16.38 7.29
C ARG A 210 10.04 -17.83 6.77
N ARG A 211 8.84 -18.38 6.66
CA ARG A 211 8.60 -19.75 6.15
C ARG A 211 8.86 -19.93 4.64
N ASP A 212 8.84 -18.83 3.90
CA ASP A 212 8.95 -18.77 2.44
C ASP A 212 10.31 -18.12 2.03
N LEU A 213 11.21 -17.92 3.00
CA LEU A 213 12.50 -17.29 2.80
C LEU A 213 13.48 -18.33 2.25
N PRO A 214 14.01 -18.12 1.04
CA PRO A 214 14.99 -19.03 0.48
C PRO A 214 16.37 -18.82 1.11
N LYS A 215 17.29 -19.73 0.84
CA LYS A 215 18.70 -19.67 1.26
C LYS A 215 19.62 -19.58 0.04
N THR A 216 20.85 -19.12 0.27
CA THR A 216 21.91 -19.25 -0.72
C THR A 216 22.09 -20.73 -1.10
N GLY A 217 22.14 -21.01 -2.39
CA GLY A 217 22.18 -22.34 -2.99
C GLY A 217 20.80 -22.95 -3.30
N ASP A 218 19.70 -22.33 -2.85
CA ASP A 218 18.37 -22.84 -3.16
C ASP A 218 18.02 -22.64 -4.64
N ALA A 219 17.32 -23.61 -5.21
CA ALA A 219 16.78 -23.53 -6.55
C ALA A 219 15.63 -22.51 -6.64
N ALA A 220 15.60 -21.77 -7.74
CA ALA A 220 14.59 -20.78 -8.07
C ALA A 220 14.13 -20.94 -9.53
N SER A 221 13.10 -20.19 -9.90
CA SER A 221 12.67 -20.02 -11.29
C SER A 221 12.78 -18.56 -11.69
N VAL A 222 13.32 -18.32 -12.88
CA VAL A 222 13.41 -16.99 -13.49
C VAL A 222 12.52 -16.95 -14.72
N LEU A 223 11.65 -15.94 -14.78
CA LEU A 223 10.87 -15.58 -15.95
C LEU A 223 11.48 -14.33 -16.57
N PHE A 224 11.84 -14.38 -17.85
CA PHE A 224 12.44 -13.25 -18.55
C PHE A 224 11.93 -13.13 -19.99
N ASP A 225 12.18 -11.96 -20.60
CA ASP A 225 11.94 -11.68 -22.00
C ASP A 225 13.15 -12.13 -22.84
N PRO A 226 13.06 -13.18 -23.69
CA PRO A 226 14.18 -13.61 -24.50
C PRO A 226 14.58 -12.59 -25.58
N GLY A 227 13.69 -11.67 -25.97
CA GLY A 227 14.01 -10.59 -26.90
C GLY A 227 14.75 -9.41 -26.26
N ALA A 228 14.78 -9.35 -24.92
CA ALA A 228 15.47 -8.33 -24.15
C ALA A 228 16.08 -8.93 -22.86
N PRO A 229 17.04 -9.86 -22.97
CA PRO A 229 17.56 -10.62 -21.82
C PRO A 229 18.33 -9.77 -20.79
N ASP A 230 18.80 -8.58 -21.20
CA ASP A 230 19.47 -7.60 -20.34
C ASP A 230 18.51 -6.65 -19.59
N ASP A 231 17.23 -6.59 -20.00
CA ASP A 231 16.25 -5.70 -19.36
C ASP A 231 15.81 -6.28 -18.03
N THR A 232 16.54 -5.93 -16.96
CA THR A 232 16.22 -6.38 -15.61
C THR A 232 14.80 -6.06 -15.19
N SER A 233 14.14 -5.01 -15.72
CA SER A 233 12.75 -4.69 -15.36
C SER A 233 11.74 -5.75 -15.84
N ARG A 234 12.14 -6.56 -16.84
CA ARG A 234 11.38 -7.68 -17.42
C ARG A 234 11.82 -9.05 -16.89
N ILE A 235 12.68 -9.08 -15.88
CA ILE A 235 13.10 -10.33 -15.23
C ILE A 235 12.35 -10.47 -13.91
N TRP A 236 11.75 -11.63 -13.67
CA TRP A 236 11.05 -11.98 -12.45
C TRP A 236 11.62 -13.25 -11.86
N VAL A 237 11.67 -13.30 -10.54
CA VAL A 237 12.25 -14.40 -9.76
C VAL A 237 11.18 -14.96 -8.84
N ALA A 238 11.06 -16.28 -8.76
CA ALA A 238 10.03 -16.96 -8.00
C ALA A 238 10.55 -18.30 -7.43
N PRO A 239 9.79 -18.96 -6.53
CA PRO A 239 10.11 -20.31 -6.09
C PRO A 239 10.26 -21.28 -7.26
N VAL A 240 11.05 -22.34 -7.05
CA VAL A 240 11.19 -23.43 -8.03
C VAL A 240 9.82 -23.99 -8.44
N GLY A 241 9.65 -24.24 -9.74
CA GLY A 241 8.41 -24.80 -10.31
C GLY A 241 7.31 -23.77 -10.57
N SER A 242 7.59 -22.47 -10.43
CA SER A 242 6.65 -21.40 -10.76
C SER A 242 6.36 -21.36 -12.26
N THR A 243 5.07 -21.35 -12.63
CA THR A 243 4.63 -21.37 -14.04
C THR A 243 3.65 -20.26 -14.39
N SER A 244 3.08 -19.57 -13.39
CA SER A 244 2.05 -18.56 -13.61
C SER A 244 2.51 -17.16 -13.14
N ALA A 245 1.90 -16.11 -13.71
CA ALA A 245 2.10 -14.73 -13.25
C ALA A 245 1.82 -14.57 -11.74
N ALA A 246 0.85 -15.33 -11.21
CA ALA A 246 0.54 -15.32 -9.78
C ALA A 246 1.71 -15.82 -8.94
N ASP A 247 2.41 -16.88 -9.38
CA ASP A 247 3.58 -17.42 -8.68
C ASP A 247 4.75 -16.43 -8.70
N PHE A 248 5.04 -15.83 -9.87
CA PHE A 248 6.08 -14.82 -10.03
C PHE A 248 5.79 -13.51 -9.29
N SER A 249 4.53 -13.19 -9.02
CA SER A 249 4.18 -12.02 -8.21
C SER A 249 4.43 -12.20 -6.71
N ARG A 250 4.56 -13.45 -6.20
CA ARG A 250 4.64 -13.73 -4.75
C ARG A 250 5.84 -13.12 -4.07
N TRP A 251 6.97 -13.01 -4.77
CA TRP A 251 8.21 -12.46 -4.23
C TRP A 251 8.37 -10.95 -4.49
N HIS A 252 7.50 -10.34 -5.28
CA HIS A 252 7.65 -8.96 -5.79
C HIS A 252 6.53 -8.01 -5.35
N SER A 253 5.69 -8.44 -4.41
CA SER A 253 4.48 -7.73 -3.95
C SER A 253 4.73 -6.63 -2.94
#